data_AF-A0A2S7WQH2-F1
#
_entry.id   AF-A0A2S7WQH2-F1
#
_cell.length_a   1.000
_cell.length_b   1.000
_cell.length_c   1.000
_cell.angle_alpha   90.00
_cell.angle_beta   90.00
_cell.angle_gamma   90.00
#
_symmetry.space_group_name_H-M   'P 1'
#
loop_
_entity.id
_entity.type
_entity.pdbx_description
1 polymer ?
#
loop_
_entity_poly.entity_id
_entity_poly.type
_entity_poly.pdbx_seq_one_letter_code
_entity_poly.pdbx_strand_id
1 'polypeptide(L)'
;MSRIKKIFKLLITIVKEIVFVVVGILIALAINNWIDNINVLQKELSILNELKNDLNHNIKNTKSGIDINARTQKSCKVILEFFEKKLSHSETLATYFSNFYYFWNPDFAYGSYENLKIKGVDFITNSKLKSEIVDMFEIKLEILDKEIFNRDNRFYSAITLPTVLKYFYKDWNNSKTKSISKPSNYSKMMKDSIFYAMCISLYQSKKFTIINTKNL
;
A
#
# COMPACT_ATOMS: atom_id res chain seq x y z
N MET A 1 -64.38 -40.87 38.50
CA MET A 1 -64.19 -39.68 37.61
C MET A 1 -63.50 -38.46 38.27
N SER A 2 -63.61 -38.22 39.58
CA SER A 2 -63.04 -37.04 40.27
C SER A 2 -61.50 -37.02 40.35
N ARG A 3 -60.84 -38.15 40.64
CA ARG A 3 -59.36 -38.23 40.79
C ARG A 3 -58.59 -37.98 39.48
N ILE A 4 -59.06 -38.48 38.34
CA ILE A 4 -58.41 -38.34 37.02
C ILE A 4 -58.40 -36.86 36.57
N LYS A 5 -59.51 -36.13 36.74
CA LYS A 5 -59.57 -34.69 36.46
C LYS A 5 -58.60 -33.88 37.31
N LYS A 6 -58.39 -34.28 38.58
CA LYS A 6 -57.44 -33.63 39.50
C LYS A 6 -55.99 -33.86 39.05
N ILE A 7 -55.66 -35.08 38.60
CA ILE A 7 -54.32 -35.42 38.07
C ILE A 7 -54.03 -34.65 36.77
N PHE A 8 -54.97 -34.61 35.82
CA PHE A 8 -54.82 -33.82 34.59
C PHE A 8 -54.64 -32.33 34.86
N LYS A 9 -55.42 -31.77 35.79
CA LYS A 9 -55.28 -30.37 36.20
C LYS A 9 -53.88 -30.09 36.76
N LEU A 10 -53.33 -31.02 37.54
CA LEU A 10 -52.01 -30.90 38.16
C LEU A 10 -50.89 -31.00 37.11
N LEU A 11 -51.00 -31.93 36.17
CA LEU A 11 -50.08 -32.06 35.01
C LEU A 11 -50.09 -30.81 34.13
N ILE A 12 -51.26 -30.27 33.80
CA ILE A 12 -51.38 -29.04 32.99
C ILE A 12 -50.72 -27.85 33.70
N THR A 13 -50.86 -27.74 35.01
CA THR A 13 -50.19 -26.69 35.79
C THR A 13 -48.67 -26.80 35.71
N ILE A 14 -48.13 -28.00 35.91
CA ILE A 14 -46.67 -28.24 35.84
C ILE A 14 -46.13 -28.04 34.41
N VAL A 15 -46.84 -28.52 33.39
CA VAL A 15 -46.44 -28.32 31.98
C VAL A 15 -46.44 -26.84 31.62
N LYS A 16 -47.44 -26.07 32.06
CA LYS A 16 -47.45 -24.62 31.86
C LYS A 16 -46.23 -23.96 32.49
N GLU A 17 -45.90 -24.32 33.72
CA GLU A 17 -44.75 -23.77 34.44
C GLU A 17 -43.43 -24.09 33.73
N ILE A 18 -43.24 -25.33 33.28
CA ILE A 18 -42.07 -25.73 32.48
C ILE A 18 -42.01 -24.93 31.17
N VAL A 19 -43.13 -24.78 30.45
CA VAL A 19 -43.18 -24.00 29.21
C VAL A 19 -42.81 -22.54 29.46
N PHE A 20 -43.31 -21.93 30.55
CA PHE A 20 -42.96 -20.55 30.92
C PHE A 20 -41.47 -20.39 31.21
N VAL A 21 -40.85 -21.33 31.94
CA VAL A 21 -39.42 -21.32 32.23
C VAL A 21 -38.61 -21.48 30.94
N VAL A 22 -38.97 -22.42 30.06
CA VAL A 22 -38.27 -22.65 28.79
C VAL A 22 -38.36 -21.43 27.88
N VAL A 23 -39.54 -20.81 27.75
CA VAL A 23 -39.72 -19.56 26.98
C VAL A 23 -38.86 -18.44 27.56
N GLY A 24 -38.80 -18.31 28.89
CA GLY A 24 -37.93 -17.33 29.56
C GLY A 24 -36.45 -17.54 29.23
N ILE A 25 -35.96 -18.78 29.29
CA ILE A 25 -34.57 -19.13 28.95
C ILE A 25 -34.27 -18.85 27.47
N LEU A 26 -35.18 -19.21 26.56
CA LEU A 26 -34.98 -18.98 25.13
C LEU A 26 -34.95 -17.48 24.78
N ILE A 27 -35.81 -16.67 25.41
CA ILE A 27 -35.78 -15.22 25.24
C ILE A 27 -34.48 -14.63 25.80
N ALA A 28 -34.03 -15.08 26.98
CA ALA A 28 -32.77 -14.64 27.56
C ALA A 28 -31.57 -14.98 26.65
N LEU A 29 -31.53 -16.20 26.11
CA LEU A 29 -30.51 -16.62 25.15
C LEU A 29 -30.57 -15.80 23.86
N ALA A 30 -31.78 -15.51 23.34
CA ALA A 30 -31.96 -14.71 22.14
C ALA A 30 -31.49 -13.26 22.32
N ILE A 31 -31.81 -12.64 23.47
CA ILE A 31 -31.34 -11.29 23.81
C ILE A 31 -29.81 -11.28 23.95
N ASN A 32 -29.23 -12.27 24.62
CA ASN A 32 -27.78 -12.38 24.76
C ASN A 32 -27.09 -12.50 23.39
N ASN A 33 -27.59 -13.39 22.52
CA ASN A 33 -27.09 -13.53 21.15
C ASN A 33 -27.21 -12.23 20.34
N TRP A 34 -28.28 -11.45 20.54
CA TRP A 34 -28.46 -10.16 19.86
C TRP A 34 -27.44 -9.12 20.34
N ILE A 35 -27.19 -9.02 21.64
CA ILE A 35 -26.17 -8.13 22.21
C ILE A 35 -24.78 -8.53 21.72
N ASP A 36 -24.46 -9.83 21.70
CA ASP A 36 -23.19 -10.35 21.19
C ASP A 36 -23.00 -9.98 19.71
N ASN A 37 -24.03 -10.12 18.89
CA ASN A 37 -23.98 -9.70 17.47
C ASN A 37 -23.73 -8.20 17.30
N ILE A 38 -24.36 -7.34 18.11
CA ILE A 38 -24.10 -5.90 18.10
C ILE A 38 -22.64 -5.60 18.47
N ASN A 39 -22.12 -6.27 19.50
CA ASN A 39 -20.74 -6.11 19.94
C ASN A 39 -19.74 -6.54 18.87
N VAL A 40 -20.04 -7.61 18.12
CA VAL A 40 -19.23 -8.06 16.97
C VAL A 40 -19.23 -6.99 15.88
N LEU A 41 -20.40 -6.48 15.49
CA LEU A 41 -20.53 -5.44 14.47
C LEU A 41 -19.80 -4.14 14.85
N GLN A 42 -19.86 -3.72 16.11
CA GLN A 42 -19.14 -2.53 16.57
C GLN A 42 -17.62 -2.71 16.44
N LYS A 43 -17.11 -3.88 16.80
CA LYS A 43 -15.68 -4.19 16.66
C LYS A 43 -15.28 -4.31 15.18
N GLU A 44 -16.14 -4.86 14.31
CA GLU A 44 -15.95 -4.88 12.85
C GLU A 44 -15.85 -3.45 12.29
N LEU A 45 -16.78 -2.56 12.65
CA LEU A 45 -16.74 -1.17 12.23
C LEU A 45 -15.49 -0.44 12.72
N SER A 46 -15.03 -0.72 13.94
CA SER A 46 -13.80 -0.15 14.49
C SER A 46 -12.59 -0.53 13.62
N ILE A 47 -12.40 -1.81 13.31
CA ILE A 47 -11.25 -2.25 12.51
C ILE A 47 -11.34 -1.78 11.07
N LEU A 48 -12.54 -1.71 10.49
CA LEU A 48 -12.75 -1.16 9.15
C LEU A 48 -12.40 0.33 9.09
N ASN A 49 -12.66 1.08 10.17
CA ASN A 49 -12.27 2.49 10.26
C ASN A 49 -10.75 2.66 10.38
N GLU A 50 -10.08 1.80 11.14
CA GLU A 50 -8.61 1.75 11.23
C GLU A 50 -7.99 1.42 9.86
N LEU A 51 -8.48 0.37 9.19
CA LEU A 51 -8.07 -0.01 7.82
C LEU A 51 -8.26 1.14 6.82
N LYS A 52 -9.38 1.87 6.91
CA LYS A 52 -9.63 3.04 6.07
C LYS A 52 -8.57 4.14 6.28
N ASN A 53 -8.12 4.35 7.52
CA ASN A 53 -7.07 5.32 7.81
C ASN A 53 -5.72 4.89 7.21
N ASP A 54 -5.36 3.61 7.35
CA ASP A 54 -4.16 3.05 6.72
C ASP A 54 -4.22 3.19 5.19
N LEU A 55 -5.35 2.85 4.56
CA LEU A 55 -5.55 3.01 3.12
C LEU A 55 -5.45 4.47 2.67
N ASN A 56 -5.98 5.42 3.45
CA ASN A 56 -5.84 6.85 3.15
C ASN A 56 -4.37 7.32 3.20
N HIS A 57 -3.58 6.80 4.15
CA HIS A 57 -2.14 7.02 4.18
C HIS A 57 -1.47 6.42 2.95
N ASN A 58 -1.79 5.17 2.61
CA ASN A 58 -1.24 4.46 1.46
C ASN A 58 -1.56 5.16 0.14
N ILE A 59 -2.77 5.71 -0.03
CA ILE A 59 -3.15 6.53 -1.20
C ILE A 59 -2.26 7.78 -1.31
N LYS A 60 -1.98 8.48 -0.20
CA LYS A 60 -1.07 9.64 -0.21
C LYS A 60 0.35 9.22 -0.58
N ASN A 61 0.81 8.09 -0.04
CA ASN A 61 2.12 7.53 -0.33
C ASN A 61 2.27 7.20 -1.82
N THR A 62 1.31 6.45 -2.37
CA THR A 62 1.17 6.11 -3.79
C THR A 62 1.17 7.34 -4.70
N LYS A 63 0.43 8.41 -4.35
CA LYS A 63 0.44 9.66 -5.11
C LYS A 63 1.82 10.33 -5.13
N SER A 64 2.48 10.41 -3.97
CA SER A 64 3.87 10.90 -3.88
C SER A 64 4.82 10.05 -4.73
N GLY A 65 4.64 8.73 -4.69
CA GLY A 65 5.40 7.78 -5.52
C GLY A 65 5.22 8.03 -7.01
N ILE A 66 3.99 8.23 -7.48
CA ILE A 66 3.72 8.60 -8.88
C ILE A 66 4.45 9.89 -9.25
N ASP A 67 4.40 10.92 -8.41
CA ASP A 67 5.04 12.21 -8.66
C ASP A 67 6.58 12.12 -8.70
N ILE A 68 7.18 11.32 -7.82
CA ILE A 68 8.63 11.04 -7.84
C ILE A 68 9.00 10.34 -9.15
N ASN A 69 8.32 9.23 -9.46
CA ASN A 69 8.64 8.44 -10.65
C ASN A 69 8.40 9.24 -11.94
N ALA A 70 7.35 10.05 -12.01
CA ALA A 70 7.07 10.90 -13.17
C ALA A 70 8.15 11.98 -13.38
N ARG A 71 8.63 12.60 -12.32
CA ARG A 71 9.75 13.57 -12.38
C ARG A 71 11.04 12.92 -12.85
N THR A 72 11.34 11.72 -12.37
CA THR A 72 12.50 10.96 -12.80
C THR A 72 12.38 10.52 -14.25
N GLN A 73 11.23 10.01 -14.66
CA GLN A 73 10.95 9.62 -16.03
C GLN A 73 11.12 10.82 -16.99
N LYS A 74 10.56 11.98 -16.64
CA LYS A 74 10.72 13.20 -17.43
C LYS A 74 12.19 13.60 -17.56
N SER A 75 12.95 13.55 -16.47
CA SER A 75 14.38 13.86 -16.47
C SER A 75 15.17 12.92 -17.37
N CYS A 76 14.92 11.61 -17.27
CA CYS A 76 15.56 10.62 -18.15
C CYS A 76 15.22 10.90 -19.62
N LYS A 77 13.95 11.18 -19.93
CA LYS A 77 13.52 11.51 -21.29
C LYS A 77 14.30 12.70 -21.86
N VAL A 78 14.39 13.80 -21.12
CA VAL A 78 15.13 14.99 -21.56
C VAL A 78 16.62 14.69 -21.75
N ILE A 79 17.24 13.95 -20.85
CA ILE A 79 18.66 13.57 -20.97
C ILE A 79 18.89 12.71 -22.22
N LEU A 80 18.00 11.75 -22.50
CA LEU A 80 18.07 10.90 -23.70
C LEU A 80 17.92 11.73 -24.98
N GLU A 81 16.99 12.68 -25.02
CA GLU A 81 16.84 13.61 -26.16
C GLU A 81 18.10 14.43 -26.42
N PHE A 82 18.78 14.90 -25.36
CA PHE A 82 20.07 15.60 -25.47
C PHE A 82 21.17 14.68 -26.00
N PHE A 83 21.15 13.40 -25.60
CA PHE A 83 22.09 12.38 -26.03
C PHE A 83 21.94 12.08 -27.53
N GLU A 84 20.71 11.86 -27.98
CA GLU A 84 20.39 11.52 -29.37
C GLU A 84 20.64 12.69 -30.33
N LYS A 85 20.27 13.91 -29.92
CA LYS A 85 20.48 15.14 -30.70
C LYS A 85 21.89 15.73 -30.57
N LYS A 86 22.76 15.13 -29.76
CA LYS A 86 24.15 15.58 -29.50
C LYS A 86 24.22 17.05 -29.08
N LEU A 87 23.29 17.48 -28.22
CA LEU A 87 23.20 18.88 -27.78
C LEU A 87 24.32 19.23 -26.80
N SER A 88 24.76 20.49 -26.83
CA SER A 88 25.71 21.04 -25.87
C SER A 88 25.10 21.17 -24.47
N HIS A 89 25.96 21.32 -23.46
CA HIS A 89 25.51 21.52 -22.09
C HIS A 89 24.68 22.80 -21.96
N SER A 90 23.61 22.74 -21.17
CA SER A 90 22.76 23.87 -20.83
C SER A 90 22.54 23.91 -19.32
N GLU A 91 22.45 25.10 -18.73
CA GLU A 91 22.15 25.26 -17.30
C GLU A 91 20.80 24.64 -16.92
N THR A 92 19.85 24.62 -17.87
CA THR A 92 18.54 23.97 -17.70
C THR A 92 18.66 22.46 -17.47
N LEU A 93 19.76 21.84 -17.91
CA LEU A 93 20.01 20.41 -17.79
C LEU A 93 20.39 20.00 -16.35
N ALA A 94 20.89 20.94 -15.56
CA ALA A 94 21.33 20.68 -14.19
C ALA A 94 20.17 20.22 -13.28
N THR A 95 18.96 20.73 -13.50
CA THR A 95 17.76 20.26 -12.79
C THR A 95 17.38 18.84 -13.18
N TYR A 96 17.51 18.46 -14.46
CA TYR A 96 17.23 17.10 -14.90
C TYR A 96 18.29 16.12 -14.39
N PHE A 97 19.57 16.50 -14.39
CA PHE A 97 20.65 15.73 -13.77
C PHE A 97 20.49 15.53 -12.27
N SER A 98 19.81 16.45 -11.60
CA SER A 98 19.54 16.28 -10.17
C SER A 98 18.41 15.30 -9.89
N ASN A 99 17.55 14.98 -10.86
CA ASN A 99 16.30 14.24 -10.64
C ASN A 99 16.21 12.89 -11.37
N PHE A 100 17.15 12.57 -12.26
CA PHE A 100 17.04 11.40 -13.15
C PHE A 100 17.29 10.04 -12.49
N TYR A 101 17.79 10.00 -11.26
CA TYR A 101 18.17 8.75 -10.58
C TYR A 101 17.39 8.47 -9.29
N TYR A 102 16.35 9.26 -8.97
CA TYR A 102 15.51 8.98 -7.82
C TYR A 102 14.52 7.85 -8.07
N PHE A 103 14.17 7.15 -7.01
CA PHE A 103 13.07 6.20 -7.01
C PHE A 103 12.27 6.37 -5.73
N TRP A 104 11.01 5.97 -5.80
CA TRP A 104 10.12 5.98 -4.66
C TRP A 104 10.48 4.83 -3.72
N ASN A 105 10.57 5.13 -2.43
CA ASN A 105 10.63 4.16 -1.34
C ASN A 105 9.24 4.09 -0.71
N PRO A 106 8.43 3.05 -0.98
CA PRO A 106 7.13 2.89 -0.36
C PRO A 106 7.24 2.83 1.17
N ASP A 107 6.23 3.35 1.84
CA ASP A 107 6.10 3.34 3.31
C ASP A 107 4.62 3.19 3.64
N PHE A 108 4.11 1.99 3.35
CA PHE A 108 2.71 1.67 3.52
C PHE A 108 2.40 1.33 4.98
N ALA A 109 1.25 1.81 5.45
CA ALA A 109 0.67 1.41 6.70
C ALA A 109 0.00 0.04 6.54
N TYR A 110 0.45 -0.93 7.31
CA TYR A 110 -0.12 -2.29 7.40
C TYR A 110 -0.70 -2.59 8.79
N GLY A 111 -0.54 -1.70 9.78
CA GLY A 111 -0.77 -2.01 11.19
C GLY A 111 -2.17 -2.57 11.49
N SER A 112 -3.21 -1.97 10.91
CA SER A 112 -4.58 -2.40 11.13
C SER A 112 -4.87 -3.74 10.44
N TYR A 113 -4.24 -3.98 9.29
CA TYR A 113 -4.38 -5.24 8.55
C TYR A 113 -3.61 -6.39 9.21
N GLU A 114 -2.42 -6.15 9.75
CA GLU A 114 -1.70 -7.14 10.58
C GLU A 114 -2.51 -7.50 11.84
N ASN A 115 -3.13 -6.51 12.49
CA ASN A 115 -4.05 -6.76 13.60
C ASN A 115 -5.28 -7.57 13.17
N LEU A 116 -5.84 -7.32 11.98
CA LEU A 116 -6.93 -8.12 11.42
C LEU A 116 -6.50 -9.57 11.20
N LYS A 117 -5.30 -9.81 10.68
CA LYS A 117 -4.77 -11.17 10.49
C LYS A 117 -4.65 -11.93 11.80
N ILE A 118 -4.16 -11.29 12.86
CA ILE A 118 -4.08 -11.90 14.20
C ILE A 118 -5.46 -12.26 14.74
N LYS A 119 -6.47 -11.40 14.52
CA LYS A 119 -7.86 -11.66 14.92
C LYS A 119 -8.57 -12.71 14.05
N GLY A 120 -8.07 -12.95 12.84
CA GLY A 120 -8.70 -13.75 11.80
C GLY A 120 -9.48 -12.89 10.82
N VAL A 121 -9.21 -13.03 9.53
CA VAL A 121 -9.87 -12.23 8.47
C VAL A 121 -11.38 -12.47 8.38
N ASP A 122 -11.87 -13.62 8.87
CA ASP A 122 -13.29 -13.93 8.98
C ASP A 122 -14.04 -13.05 10.00
N PHE A 123 -13.29 -12.23 10.73
CA PHE A 123 -13.84 -11.14 11.54
C PHE A 123 -14.58 -10.09 10.69
N ILE A 124 -14.26 -9.97 9.39
CA ILE A 124 -15.03 -9.18 8.44
C ILE A 124 -16.15 -10.05 7.87
N THR A 125 -17.39 -9.70 8.19
CA THR A 125 -18.58 -10.50 7.86
C THR A 125 -18.92 -10.42 6.37
N ASN A 126 -18.64 -9.28 5.73
CA ASN A 126 -18.83 -9.11 4.30
C ASN A 126 -17.71 -9.80 3.51
N SER A 127 -18.02 -10.95 2.91
CA SER A 127 -17.06 -11.77 2.15
C SER A 127 -16.40 -11.05 0.98
N LYS A 128 -17.15 -10.19 0.26
CA LYS A 128 -16.61 -9.41 -0.85
C LYS A 128 -15.61 -8.37 -0.35
N LEU A 129 -15.99 -7.58 0.66
CA LEU A 129 -15.12 -6.58 1.27
C LEU A 129 -13.86 -7.22 1.86
N LYS A 130 -14.01 -8.36 2.54
CA LYS A 130 -12.89 -9.16 3.06
C LYS A 130 -11.91 -9.52 1.94
N SER A 131 -12.42 -10.03 0.81
CA SER A 131 -11.59 -10.39 -0.33
C SER A 131 -10.86 -9.18 -0.92
N GLU A 132 -11.53 -8.03 -1.01
CA GLU A 132 -10.93 -6.78 -1.52
C GLU A 132 -9.83 -6.24 -0.58
N ILE A 133 -10.02 -6.35 0.74
CA ILE A 133 -9.00 -5.98 1.74
C ILE A 133 -7.79 -6.91 1.61
N VAL A 134 -8.01 -8.22 1.58
CA VAL A 134 -6.91 -9.20 1.45
C VAL A 134 -6.13 -8.98 0.15
N ASP A 135 -6.82 -8.83 -0.99
CA ASP A 135 -6.19 -8.54 -2.29
C ASP A 135 -5.36 -7.25 -2.24
N MET A 136 -5.90 -6.19 -1.61
CA MET A 136 -5.21 -4.92 -1.48
C MET A 136 -3.87 -5.06 -0.72
N PHE A 137 -3.89 -5.70 0.45
CA PHE A 137 -2.72 -5.74 1.32
C PHE A 137 -1.71 -6.84 0.96
N GLU A 138 -2.16 -8.04 0.60
CA GLU A 138 -1.26 -9.19 0.35
C GLU A 138 -0.74 -9.26 -1.08
N ILE A 139 -1.44 -8.65 -2.04
CA ILE A 139 -1.06 -8.74 -3.46
C ILE A 139 -0.64 -7.37 -3.94
N LYS A 140 -1.57 -6.43 -3.93
CA LYS A 140 -1.43 -5.12 -4.55
C LYS A 140 -0.32 -4.27 -3.93
N LEU A 141 -0.35 -4.08 -2.60
CA LEU A 141 0.68 -3.31 -1.89
C LEU A 141 2.02 -4.07 -1.84
N GLU A 142 1.99 -5.39 -1.68
CA GLU A 142 3.19 -6.23 -1.67
C GLU A 142 4.00 -6.15 -2.98
N ILE A 143 3.34 -6.15 -4.13
CA ILE A 143 4.00 -5.95 -5.44
C ILE A 143 4.77 -4.63 -5.47
N LEU A 144 4.18 -3.55 -4.95
CA LEU A 144 4.85 -2.25 -4.93
C LEU A 144 6.02 -2.20 -3.94
N ASP A 145 5.79 -2.70 -2.73
CA ASP A 145 6.69 -2.57 -1.58
C ASP A 145 7.86 -3.55 -1.59
N LYS A 146 7.63 -4.77 -2.11
CA LYS A 146 8.67 -5.80 -2.19
C LYS A 146 9.19 -5.93 -3.60
N GLU A 147 8.36 -6.24 -4.58
CA GLU A 147 8.86 -6.62 -5.91
C GLU A 147 9.47 -5.44 -6.65
N ILE A 148 8.69 -4.38 -6.84
CA ILE A 148 9.11 -3.19 -7.60
C ILE A 148 10.23 -2.46 -6.86
N PHE A 149 10.08 -2.24 -5.56
CA PHE A 149 11.11 -1.58 -4.75
C PHE A 149 12.44 -2.35 -4.77
N ASN A 150 12.43 -3.68 -4.56
CA ASN A 150 13.67 -4.45 -4.56
C ASN A 150 14.35 -4.46 -5.94
N ARG A 151 13.57 -4.54 -7.02
CA ARG A 151 14.10 -4.42 -8.38
C ARG A 151 14.79 -3.07 -8.58
N ASP A 152 14.13 -1.98 -8.22
CA ASP A 152 14.67 -0.63 -8.36
C ASP A 152 15.91 -0.43 -7.47
N ASN A 153 15.90 -0.94 -6.24
CA ASN A 153 17.03 -0.87 -5.31
C ASN A 153 18.25 -1.68 -5.80
N ARG A 154 18.04 -2.88 -6.36
CA ARG A 154 19.11 -3.69 -6.96
C ARG A 154 19.73 -2.99 -8.16
N PHE A 155 18.91 -2.47 -9.06
CA PHE A 155 19.37 -1.71 -10.22
C PHE A 155 20.13 -0.44 -9.78
N TYR A 156 19.60 0.25 -8.76
CA TYR A 156 20.23 1.43 -8.19
C TYR A 156 21.63 1.12 -7.66
N SER A 157 21.76 0.08 -6.85
CA SER A 157 23.02 -0.29 -6.20
C SER A 157 24.05 -0.84 -7.18
N ALA A 158 23.62 -1.65 -8.16
CA ALA A 158 24.53 -2.32 -9.09
C ALA A 158 25.00 -1.41 -10.24
N ILE A 159 24.14 -0.50 -10.71
CA ILE A 159 24.39 0.27 -11.94
C ILE A 159 24.28 1.77 -11.68
N THR A 160 23.15 2.23 -11.14
CA THR A 160 22.86 3.67 -11.08
C THR A 160 23.85 4.43 -10.22
N LEU A 161 24.05 4.01 -8.97
CA LEU A 161 24.90 4.73 -8.04
C LEU A 161 26.36 4.77 -8.50
N PRO A 162 27.02 3.66 -8.90
CA PRO A 162 28.37 3.72 -9.45
C PRO A 162 28.49 4.62 -10.68
N THR A 163 27.50 4.57 -11.59
CA THR A 163 27.50 5.40 -12.81
C THR A 163 27.29 6.89 -12.48
N VAL A 164 26.43 7.21 -11.52
CA VAL A 164 26.23 8.57 -11.03
C VAL A 164 27.52 9.09 -10.40
N LEU A 165 28.18 8.31 -9.52
CA LEU A 165 29.44 8.72 -8.88
C LEU A 165 30.61 8.86 -9.86
N LYS A 166 30.61 8.09 -10.97
CA LYS A 166 31.59 8.22 -12.04
C LYS A 166 31.51 9.58 -12.74
N TYR A 167 30.31 10.15 -12.87
CA TYR A 167 30.09 11.34 -13.69
C TYR A 167 29.71 12.59 -12.93
N PHE A 168 29.07 12.47 -11.77
CA PHE A 168 28.52 13.58 -11.01
C PHE A 168 29.21 13.72 -9.67
N TYR A 169 29.46 14.96 -9.29
CA TYR A 169 29.84 15.32 -7.93
C TYR A 169 28.76 16.23 -7.34
N LYS A 170 28.62 16.19 -6.02
CA LYS A 170 27.77 17.13 -5.28
C LYS A 170 28.67 18.22 -4.71
N ASP A 171 28.24 19.46 -4.84
CA ASP A 171 28.90 20.58 -4.18
C ASP A 171 28.58 20.52 -2.68
N TRP A 172 29.59 20.17 -1.88
CA TRP A 172 29.49 20.07 -0.42
C TRP A 172 29.27 21.44 0.24
N ASN A 173 29.68 22.54 -0.40
CA ASN A 173 29.59 23.89 0.17
C ASN A 173 28.21 24.53 -0.03
N ASN A 174 27.31 23.89 -0.79
CA ASN A 174 25.97 24.40 -1.03
C ASN A 174 25.02 23.88 0.07
N SER A 175 24.75 24.71 1.08
CA SER A 175 23.86 24.39 2.23
C SER A 175 22.38 24.20 1.87
N LYS A 176 22.01 24.34 0.59
CA LYS A 176 20.65 24.07 0.11
C LYS A 176 20.42 22.57 0.05
N THR A 177 19.32 22.11 0.64
CA THR A 177 18.85 20.71 0.70
C THR A 177 18.73 19.99 -0.66
N LYS A 178 18.82 20.74 -1.78
CA LYS A 178 18.92 20.22 -3.15
C LYS A 178 20.27 20.63 -3.76
N SER A 179 21.31 19.84 -3.51
CA SER A 179 22.58 19.97 -4.22
C SER A 179 22.35 19.70 -5.72
N ILE A 180 22.56 20.71 -6.56
CA ILE A 180 22.46 20.55 -8.01
C ILE A 180 23.57 19.62 -8.47
N SER A 181 23.21 18.50 -9.13
CA SER A 181 24.19 17.56 -9.68
C SER A 181 24.72 18.09 -11.01
N LYS A 182 26.03 18.33 -11.09
CA LYS A 182 26.70 18.75 -12.33
C LYS A 182 27.63 17.63 -12.82
N PRO A 183 27.65 17.33 -14.12
CA PRO A 183 28.58 16.37 -14.66
C PRO A 183 30.00 16.94 -14.61
N SER A 184 30.95 16.19 -14.06
CA SER A 184 32.39 16.49 -14.06
C SER A 184 32.96 16.66 -15.46
N ASN A 185 32.49 15.84 -16.40
CA ASN A 185 32.82 15.96 -17.82
C ASN A 185 31.60 15.57 -18.68
N TYR A 186 30.86 16.59 -19.11
CA TYR A 186 29.66 16.42 -19.94
C TYR A 186 29.93 15.65 -21.23
N SER A 187 30.96 16.03 -21.99
CA SER A 187 31.27 15.42 -23.29
C SER A 187 31.62 13.93 -23.17
N LYS A 188 32.35 13.54 -22.12
CA LYS A 188 32.68 12.13 -21.84
C LYS A 188 31.43 11.33 -21.46
N MET A 189 30.61 11.86 -20.56
CA MET A 189 29.36 11.21 -20.13
C MET A 189 28.40 10.98 -21.29
N MET A 190 28.22 11.99 -22.15
CA MET A 190 27.32 11.94 -23.31
C MET A 190 27.82 11.06 -24.46
N LYS A 191 28.96 10.37 -24.29
CA LYS A 191 29.47 9.34 -25.20
C LYS A 191 29.52 7.95 -24.57
N ASP A 192 29.19 7.82 -23.28
CA ASP A 192 29.22 6.55 -22.57
C ASP A 192 27.92 5.76 -22.81
N SER A 193 28.04 4.60 -23.44
CA SER A 193 26.90 3.71 -23.72
C SER A 193 26.25 3.16 -22.46
N ILE A 194 26.99 2.98 -21.36
CA ILE A 194 26.45 2.53 -20.07
C ILE A 194 25.57 3.61 -19.48
N PHE A 195 26.00 4.89 -19.53
CA PHE A 195 25.18 6.00 -19.06
C PHE A 195 23.86 6.11 -19.84
N TYR A 196 23.93 6.01 -21.17
CA TYR A 196 22.75 6.01 -22.04
C TYR A 196 21.80 4.84 -21.73
N ALA A 197 22.32 3.61 -21.67
CA ALA A 197 21.54 2.41 -21.36
C ALA A 197 20.90 2.47 -19.96
N MET A 198 21.61 3.02 -18.98
CA MET A 198 21.09 3.26 -17.64
C MET A 198 19.91 4.26 -17.68
N CYS A 199 20.03 5.39 -18.38
CA CYS A 199 18.93 6.35 -18.52
C CYS A 199 17.70 5.75 -19.21
N ILE A 200 17.88 4.89 -20.23
CA ILE A 200 16.78 4.13 -20.85
C ILE A 200 16.11 3.22 -19.82
N SER A 201 16.90 2.43 -19.09
CA SER A 201 16.40 1.47 -18.11
C SER A 201 15.61 2.17 -17.00
N LEU A 202 16.11 3.31 -16.51
CA LEU A 202 15.40 4.15 -15.56
C LEU A 202 14.08 4.67 -16.15
N TYR A 203 14.11 5.25 -17.36
CA TYR A 203 12.88 5.74 -18.03
C TYR A 203 11.80 4.65 -18.12
N GLN A 204 12.18 3.44 -18.56
CA GLN A 204 11.25 2.31 -18.71
C GLN A 204 10.74 1.82 -17.36
N SER A 205 11.63 1.66 -16.37
CA SER A 205 11.23 1.23 -15.02
C SER A 205 10.24 2.23 -14.40
N LYS A 206 10.49 3.54 -14.49
CA LYS A 206 9.58 4.55 -13.95
C LYS A 206 8.22 4.53 -14.65
N LYS A 207 8.19 4.36 -15.97
CA LYS A 207 6.94 4.20 -16.72
C LYS A 207 6.16 2.97 -16.24
N PHE A 208 6.84 1.83 -16.05
CA PHE A 208 6.23 0.60 -15.54
C PHE A 208 5.64 0.81 -14.15
N THR A 209 6.41 1.38 -13.22
CA THR A 209 5.95 1.62 -11.84
C THR A 209 4.72 2.53 -11.83
N ILE A 210 4.72 3.65 -12.57
CA ILE A 210 3.56 4.56 -12.64
C ILE A 210 2.29 3.85 -13.12
N ILE A 211 2.39 2.96 -14.11
CA ILE A 211 1.24 2.20 -14.63
C ILE A 211 0.70 1.26 -13.56
N ASN A 212 1.56 0.47 -12.92
CA ASN A 212 1.15 -0.47 -11.89
C ASN A 212 0.52 0.24 -10.68
N THR A 213 1.12 1.35 -10.25
CA THR A 213 0.62 2.15 -9.12
C THR A 213 -0.74 2.81 -9.41
N LYS A 214 -1.07 3.11 -10.69
CA LYS A 214 -2.38 3.68 -11.08
C LYS A 214 -3.49 2.65 -11.21
N ASN A 215 -3.15 1.37 -11.37
CA ASN A 215 -4.11 0.28 -11.54
C ASN A 215 -4.54 -0.35 -10.20
N LEU A 216 -4.07 0.21 -9.08
CA LEU A 216 -4.45 -0.17 -7.72
C LEU A 216 -5.86 0.31 -7.37
#